data_AF-A0A519M2Q4-F1
#
_entry.id   AF-A0A519M2Q4-F1
#
_cell.length_a   1.000
_cell.length_b   1.000
_cell.length_c   1.000
_cell.angle_alpha   90.00
_cell.angle_beta   90.00
_cell.angle_gamma   90.00
#
_symmetry.space_group_name_H-M   'P 1'
#
loop_
_entity.id
_entity.type
_entity.pdbx_description
1 polymer ?
#
loop_
_entity_poly.entity_id
_entity_poly.type
_entity_poly.pdbx_seq_one_letter_code
_entity_poly.pdbx_strand_id
1 'polypeptide(L)'
;IQHDPRFAEILASIPYRHPAQLYEAFGYVFVFLTVYYMYWKTDARKKHGLIFGVFLILLWAVRFIVEFVKESQGGFEGENPILLTGQWLSIPFIIAGFYLVFTAKNKTETL
;
A
#
# COMPACT_ATOMS: atom_id res chain seq x y z
N ILE A 1 -14.66 29.98 -16.80
CA ILE A 1 -13.44 29.68 -16.00
C ILE A 1 -12.38 28.99 -16.87
N GLN A 2 -12.68 27.88 -17.57
CA GLN A 2 -11.69 27.20 -18.43
C GLN A 2 -11.23 27.97 -19.69
N HIS A 3 -12.03 28.92 -20.20
CA HIS A 3 -11.71 29.71 -21.41
C HIS A 3 -11.35 31.18 -21.11
N ASP A 4 -11.16 31.53 -19.84
CA ASP A 4 -10.81 32.90 -19.46
C ASP A 4 -9.29 33.07 -19.52
N PRO A 5 -8.76 33.96 -20.39
CA PRO A 5 -7.33 34.09 -20.66
C PRO A 5 -6.50 34.45 -19.43
N ARG A 6 -7.11 35.03 -18.38
CA ARG A 6 -6.45 35.36 -17.11
C ARG A 6 -6.01 34.13 -16.32
N PHE A 7 -6.62 32.98 -16.56
CA PHE A 7 -6.29 31.72 -15.89
C PHE A 7 -5.47 30.77 -16.78
N ALA A 8 -5.20 31.14 -18.04
CA ALA A 8 -4.47 30.28 -18.98
C ALA A 8 -3.02 30.01 -18.53
N GLU A 9 -2.30 31.04 -18.04
CA GLU A 9 -0.96 30.86 -17.47
C GLU A 9 -0.96 30.04 -16.17
N ILE A 10 -1.99 30.19 -15.34
CA ILE A 10 -2.14 29.44 -14.09
C ILE A 10 -2.46 27.97 -14.40
N LEU A 11 -3.30 27.70 -15.41
CA LEU A 11 -3.59 26.33 -15.84
C LEU A 11 -2.38 25.66 -16.47
N ALA A 12 -1.57 26.41 -17.22
CA ALA A 12 -0.32 25.92 -17.82
C ALA A 12 0.79 25.65 -16.78
N SER A 13 0.75 26.30 -15.61
CA SER A 13 1.71 26.09 -14.53
C SER A 13 1.35 24.96 -13.56
N ILE A 14 0.17 24.33 -13.71
CA ILE A 14 -0.19 23.14 -12.92
C ILE A 14 0.59 21.94 -13.48
N PRO A 15 1.53 21.37 -12.70
CA PRO A 15 2.26 20.19 -13.15
C PRO A 15 1.29 19.01 -13.33
N TYR A 16 1.51 18.20 -14.36
CA TYR A 16 0.77 16.95 -14.54
C TYR A 16 1.02 16.03 -13.35
N ARG A 17 -0.02 15.70 -12.60
CA ARG A 17 0.07 14.84 -11.42
C ARG A 17 -0.35 13.42 -11.77
N HIS A 18 0.48 12.45 -11.38
CA HIS A 18 0.09 11.04 -11.44
C HIS A 18 -1.06 10.77 -10.45
N PRO A 19 -2.11 10.03 -10.85
CA PRO A 19 -3.25 9.73 -10.00
C PRO A 19 -2.90 8.61 -9.00
N ALA A 20 -2.05 8.90 -8.03
CA ALA A 20 -1.57 7.94 -7.03
C ALA A 20 -2.70 7.18 -6.33
N GLN A 21 -3.82 7.86 -6.08
CA GLN A 21 -5.02 7.26 -5.47
C GLN A 21 -5.65 6.16 -6.33
N LEU A 22 -5.61 6.28 -7.65
CA LEU A 22 -6.15 5.26 -8.55
C LEU A 22 -5.29 4.00 -8.54
N TYR A 23 -3.95 4.16 -8.49
CA TYR A 23 -3.03 3.03 -8.32
C TYR A 23 -3.23 2.34 -6.96
N GLU A 24 -3.46 3.11 -5.90
CA GLU A 24 -3.73 2.61 -4.55
C GLU A 24 -5.03 1.80 -4.50
N ALA A 25 -6.12 2.35 -5.04
CA ALA A 25 -7.42 1.68 -5.13
C ALA A 25 -7.33 0.39 -5.94
N PHE A 26 -6.61 0.40 -7.07
CA PHE A 26 -6.38 -0.79 -7.87
C PHE A 26 -5.63 -1.87 -7.09
N GLY A 27 -4.55 -1.50 -6.38
CA GLY A 27 -3.80 -2.42 -5.52
C GLY A 27 -4.68 -3.06 -4.43
N TYR A 28 -5.59 -2.30 -3.83
CA TYR A 28 -6.51 -2.82 -2.80
C TYR A 28 -7.53 -3.83 -3.35
N VAL A 29 -7.91 -3.74 -4.63
CA VAL A 29 -8.70 -4.79 -5.28
C VAL A 29 -7.93 -6.11 -5.30
N PHE A 30 -6.64 -6.11 -5.64
CA PHE A 30 -5.81 -7.33 -5.60
C PHE A 30 -5.60 -7.88 -4.19
N VAL A 31 -5.41 -6.99 -3.20
CA VAL A 31 -5.31 -7.39 -1.79
C VAL A 31 -6.57 -8.12 -1.37
N PHE A 32 -7.74 -7.54 -1.67
CA PHE A 32 -9.04 -8.13 -1.37
C PHE A 32 -9.22 -9.48 -2.07
N LEU A 33 -8.97 -9.56 -3.37
CA LEU A 33 -9.12 -10.82 -4.13
C LEU A 33 -8.19 -11.92 -3.60
N THR A 34 -6.96 -11.58 -3.22
CA THR A 34 -5.99 -12.54 -2.67
C THR A 34 -6.46 -13.08 -1.32
N VAL A 35 -6.86 -12.20 -0.42
CA VAL A 35 -7.38 -12.58 0.91
C VAL A 35 -8.69 -13.36 0.79
N TYR A 36 -9.59 -12.93 -0.09
CA TYR A 36 -10.85 -13.60 -0.37
C TYR A 36 -10.61 -15.02 -0.91
N TYR A 37 -9.72 -15.17 -1.88
CA TYR A 37 -9.34 -16.46 -2.43
C TYR A 37 -8.72 -17.38 -1.36
N MET A 38 -7.80 -16.85 -0.54
CA MET A 38 -7.21 -17.62 0.56
C MET A 38 -8.28 -18.07 1.57
N TYR A 39 -9.22 -17.21 1.91
CA TYR A 39 -10.27 -17.52 2.88
C TYR A 39 -11.21 -18.63 2.38
N TRP A 40 -11.67 -18.53 1.13
CA TRP A 40 -12.68 -19.43 0.57
C TRP A 40 -12.11 -20.71 -0.05
N LYS A 41 -10.94 -20.63 -0.69
CA LYS A 41 -10.40 -21.73 -1.48
C LYS A 41 -9.31 -22.52 -0.76
N THR A 42 -8.73 -21.99 0.32
CA THR A 42 -7.64 -22.66 1.04
C THR A 42 -7.97 -22.93 2.50
N ASP A 43 -7.28 -23.89 3.10
CA ASP A 43 -7.30 -24.15 4.54
C ASP A 43 -6.61 -23.04 5.37
N ALA A 44 -6.26 -21.90 4.76
CA ALA A 44 -5.65 -20.77 5.46
C ALA A 44 -6.52 -20.26 6.62
N ARG A 45 -7.84 -20.47 6.55
CA ARG A 45 -8.77 -20.17 7.65
C ARG A 45 -8.49 -20.97 8.94
N LYS A 46 -7.87 -22.15 8.82
CA LYS A 46 -7.49 -23.00 9.97
C LYS A 46 -6.17 -22.57 10.62
N LYS A 47 -5.43 -21.67 9.99
CA LYS A 47 -4.13 -21.19 10.48
C LYS A 47 -4.28 -19.78 11.02
N HIS A 48 -4.48 -19.67 12.32
CA HIS A 48 -4.61 -18.40 13.02
C HIS A 48 -3.41 -17.48 12.71
N GLY A 49 -3.68 -16.28 12.19
CA GLY A 49 -2.67 -15.29 11.84
C GLY A 49 -2.15 -15.33 10.39
N LEU A 50 -2.43 -16.38 9.61
CA LEU A 50 -1.94 -16.48 8.23
C LEU A 50 -2.61 -15.46 7.31
N ILE A 51 -3.94 -15.41 7.31
CA ILE A 51 -4.72 -14.49 6.46
C ILE A 51 -4.43 -13.04 6.84
N PHE A 52 -4.38 -12.74 8.14
CA PHE A 52 -4.07 -11.40 8.63
C PHE A 52 -2.62 -10.99 8.31
N GLY A 53 -1.66 -11.90 8.44
CA GLY A 53 -0.27 -11.63 8.06
C GLY A 53 -0.11 -11.34 6.57
N VAL A 54 -0.76 -12.13 5.70
CA VAL A 54 -0.76 -11.88 4.25
C VAL A 54 -1.45 -10.56 3.90
N PHE A 55 -2.60 -10.27 4.52
CA PHE A 55 -3.28 -8.99 4.37
C PHE A 55 -2.34 -7.82 4.72
N LEU A 56 -1.63 -7.92 5.86
CA LEU A 56 -0.71 -6.89 6.31
C LEU A 56 0.46 -6.71 5.32
N ILE A 57 1.10 -7.79 4.87
CA ILE A 57 2.17 -7.72 3.87
C ILE A 57 1.68 -7.03 2.60
N LEU A 58 0.54 -7.46 2.04
CA LEU A 58 0.03 -6.94 0.78
C LEU A 58 -0.42 -5.49 0.88
N LEU A 59 -1.12 -5.11 1.95
CA LEU A 59 -1.61 -3.75 2.17
C LEU A 59 -0.43 -2.76 2.21
N TRP A 60 0.60 -3.08 2.99
CA TRP A 60 1.77 -2.21 3.15
C TRP A 60 2.72 -2.29 1.96
N ALA A 61 2.74 -3.38 1.20
CA ALA A 61 3.47 -3.47 -0.07
C ALA A 61 2.86 -2.56 -1.15
N VAL A 62 1.53 -2.54 -1.30
CA VAL A 62 0.84 -1.60 -2.20
C VAL A 62 1.17 -0.17 -1.81
N ARG A 63 1.10 0.14 -0.50
CA ARG A 63 1.45 1.47 0.02
C ARG A 63 2.90 1.85 -0.30
N PHE A 64 3.85 0.93 -0.11
CA PHE A 64 5.25 1.15 -0.41
C PHE A 64 5.50 1.45 -1.90
N ILE A 65 4.83 0.72 -2.81
CA ILE A 65 4.96 0.91 -4.26
C ILE A 65 4.33 2.24 -4.70
N VAL A 66 3.11 2.53 -4.26
CA VAL A 66 2.39 3.76 -4.63
C VAL A 66 3.10 5.01 -4.11
N GLU A 67 3.78 4.91 -2.96
CA GLU A 67 4.54 6.00 -2.40
C GLU A 67 5.67 6.47 -3.33
N PHE A 68 6.32 5.58 -4.10
CA PHE A 68 7.32 6.00 -5.11
C PHE A 68 6.75 6.86 -6.24
N VAL A 69 5.46 6.74 -6.51
CA VAL A 69 4.76 7.52 -7.55
C VAL A 69 4.21 8.83 -6.97
N LYS A 70 4.13 8.94 -5.64
CA LYS A 70 3.79 10.19 -4.94
C LYS A 70 5.04 11.04 -4.87
N GLU A 71 4.92 12.31 -5.22
CA GLU A 71 5.97 13.27 -4.89
C GLU A 71 6.04 13.45 -3.37
N SER A 72 7.27 13.56 -2.84
CA SER A 72 7.48 13.98 -1.45
C SER A 72 6.74 15.30 -1.27
N GLN A 73 5.71 15.32 -0.43
CA GLN A 73 4.99 16.53 -0.11
C GLN A 73 5.87 17.40 0.79
N GLY A 74 6.89 18.05 0.20
CA GLY A 74 7.96 18.87 0.79
C GLY A 74 7.82 19.23 2.26
N GLY A 75 7.99 18.26 3.16
CA GLY A 75 7.82 18.41 4.61
C GLY A 75 8.53 17.28 5.33
N PHE A 76 9.07 17.53 6.53
CA PHE A 76 9.97 16.69 7.38
C PHE A 76 11.21 16.07 6.73
N GLU A 77 11.17 15.87 5.43
CA GLU A 77 12.16 15.36 4.54
C GLU A 77 12.72 16.57 3.80
N GLY A 78 13.99 16.89 4.03
CA GLY A 78 14.69 17.92 3.27
C GLY A 78 14.69 17.61 1.76
N GLU A 79 15.40 18.38 0.94
CA GLU A 79 15.38 18.26 -0.53
C GLU A 79 15.71 16.86 -1.11
N ASN A 80 16.20 15.91 -0.30
CA ASN A 80 16.45 14.52 -0.67
C ASN A 80 16.20 13.53 0.50
N PRO A 81 14.96 13.11 0.79
CA PRO A 81 14.74 11.94 1.62
C PRO A 81 15.21 10.68 0.91
N ILE A 82 15.99 9.85 1.61
CA ILE A 82 16.36 8.50 1.12
C ILE A 82 15.12 7.61 1.02
N LEU A 83 14.12 7.82 1.88
CA LEU A 83 12.84 7.12 1.90
C LEU A 83 11.73 8.08 2.32
N LEU A 84 10.59 7.99 1.66
CA LEU A 84 9.38 8.73 1.99
C LEU A 84 8.76 8.21 3.30
N THR A 85 8.02 9.06 4.00
CA THR A 85 7.40 8.74 5.29
C THR A 85 6.49 7.50 5.18
N GLY A 86 5.76 7.36 4.07
CA GLY A 86 4.96 6.18 3.80
C GLY A 86 5.78 4.89 3.68
N GLN A 87 7.00 4.95 3.19
CA GLN A 87 7.90 3.81 3.03
C GLN A 87 8.49 3.36 4.37
N TRP A 88 8.95 4.33 5.18
CA TRP A 88 9.42 4.08 6.54
C TRP A 88 8.38 3.38 7.40
N LEU A 89 7.11 3.80 7.28
CA LEU A 89 6.03 3.17 8.00
C LEU A 89 5.69 1.78 7.45
N SER A 90 5.83 1.57 6.14
CA SER A 90 5.48 0.29 5.51
C SER A 90 6.42 -0.86 5.88
N ILE A 91 7.71 -0.61 6.00
CA ILE A 91 8.73 -1.63 6.32
C ILE A 91 8.42 -2.42 7.60
N PRO A 92 8.20 -1.81 8.79
CA PRO A 92 7.94 -2.55 10.02
C PRO A 92 6.65 -3.38 9.95
N PHE A 93 5.62 -2.89 9.26
CA PHE A 93 4.38 -3.66 9.09
C PHE A 93 4.53 -4.84 8.14
N ILE A 94 5.33 -4.70 7.07
CA ILE A 94 5.67 -5.82 6.18
C ILE A 94 6.42 -6.90 6.98
N ILE A 95 7.40 -6.51 7.80
CA ILE A 95 8.15 -7.42 8.68
C ILE A 95 7.22 -8.12 9.68
N ALA A 96 6.33 -7.37 10.34
CA ALA A 96 5.34 -7.93 11.25
C ALA A 96 4.40 -8.92 10.54
N GLY A 97 4.01 -8.63 9.31
CA GLY A 97 3.20 -9.52 8.49
C GLY A 97 3.92 -10.84 8.18
N PHE A 98 5.20 -10.79 7.81
CA PHE A 98 6.02 -12.00 7.64
C PHE A 98 6.12 -12.80 8.94
N TYR A 99 6.37 -12.13 10.07
CA TYR A 99 6.42 -12.78 11.38
C TYR A 99 5.12 -13.54 11.70
N LEU A 100 3.97 -12.95 11.41
CA LEU A 100 2.66 -13.59 11.59
C LEU A 100 2.48 -14.80 10.67
N VAL A 101 2.87 -14.69 9.40
CA VAL A 101 2.78 -15.79 8.42
C VAL A 101 3.66 -16.97 8.84
N PHE A 102 4.90 -16.72 9.28
CA PHE A 102 5.81 -17.78 9.73
C PHE A 102 5.35 -18.43 11.03
N THR A 103 4.85 -17.63 11.98
CA THR A 103 4.33 -18.16 13.25
C THR A 103 3.04 -18.96 13.06
N ALA A 104 2.17 -18.55 12.12
CA ALA A 104 0.92 -19.25 11.81
C ALA A 104 1.11 -20.66 11.25
N LYS A 105 2.25 -20.95 10.60
CA LYS A 105 2.59 -22.32 10.18
C LYS A 105 2.86 -23.25 11.36
N ASN A 106 3.38 -22.70 12.45
CA ASN A 106 3.76 -23.47 13.64
C ASN A 106 2.59 -23.68 14.62
N LYS A 107 1.55 -22.84 14.53
CA LYS A 107 0.31 -22.95 15.29
C LYS A 107 -0.80 -23.56 14.43
N THR A 108 -0.63 -24.82 14.05
CA THR A 108 -1.78 -25.59 13.54
C THR A 108 -2.58 -26.01 14.77
N GLU A 109 -3.76 -25.42 14.98
CA GLU A 109 -4.68 -25.86 16.02
C GLU A 109 -4.96 -27.35 15.80
N THR A 110 -4.46 -28.18 16.71
CA THR A 110 -4.91 -29.56 16.88
C THR A 110 -6.36 -29.50 17.35
N LEU A 111 -7.29 -29.59 16.40
CA LEU A 111 -8.69 -29.92 16.68
C LEU A 111 -8.81 -31.41 16.98
#